data_AF-A0A518LMI8-F1
#
_entry.id   AF-A0A518LMI8-F1
#
_cell.length_a   1.000
_cell.length_b   1.000
_cell.length_c   1.000
_cell.angle_alpha   90.00
_cell.angle_beta   90.00
_cell.angle_gamma   90.00
#
_symmetry.space_group_name_H-M   'P 1'
#
loop_
_entity.id
_entity.type
_entity.pdbx_description
1 polymer ?
#
loop_
_entity_poly.entity_id
_entity_poly.type
_entity_poly.pdbx_seq_one_letter_code
_entity_poly.pdbx_strand_id
1 'polypeptide(L)'
;MESESGWEAQQAAAAKRISAALQKGRGTGAVRILLQALERNELPSNGELWDRLRARLGASASKKLIAALASMPCFYCKSGVQRCEHCDGDGCHSDASPCGYCLGFGIASCDFCNGSGRATYTVVPSSLRMHVLEHRMQQALKEANQLLKAAIPTAAGRTIKIVRRDLAGRLFQIDRVMGVLENAVTSAREASRSRKELRKFAARVIRVARRVALKLDARMRQVLKQLVQVERSAVATTKSTAVKPPVLARIDLLHSIRKRRGFHGCTFQHPFLKLGSIRR
;
A
#
# COMPACT_ATOMS: atom_id res chain seq x y z
N MET A 1 28.09 30.15 25.17
CA MET A 1 28.35 28.76 25.62
C MET A 1 27.22 28.15 26.45
N GLU A 2 26.29 28.93 27.01
CA GLU A 2 25.13 28.39 27.76
C GLU A 2 23.99 27.83 26.87
N SER A 3 24.05 27.99 25.55
CA SER A 3 23.00 27.55 24.61
C SER A 3 23.11 26.08 24.17
N GLU A 4 24.30 25.48 24.20
CA GLU A 4 24.50 24.10 23.73
C GLU A 4 24.02 23.07 24.76
N SER A 5 24.26 23.31 26.05
CA SER A 5 23.87 22.40 27.13
C SER A 5 22.33 22.27 27.26
N GLY A 6 21.60 23.37 27.09
CA GLY A 6 20.13 23.37 27.13
C GLY A 6 19.50 22.58 25.97
N TRP A 7 20.05 22.71 24.77
CA TRP A 7 19.54 22.01 23.59
C TRP A 7 19.80 20.49 23.67
N GLU A 8 20.97 20.08 24.16
CA GLU A 8 21.27 18.66 24.38
C GLU A 8 20.33 18.01 25.41
N ALA A 9 20.01 18.72 26.48
CA ALA A 9 19.06 18.27 27.49
C ALA A 9 17.64 18.08 26.91
N GLN A 10 17.18 19.01 26.06
CA GLN A 10 15.89 18.89 25.37
C GLN A 10 15.83 17.67 24.46
N GLN A 11 16.89 17.44 23.67
CA GLN A 11 16.95 16.28 22.80
C GLN A 11 16.97 14.96 23.59
N ALA A 12 17.71 14.90 24.69
CA ALA A 12 17.74 13.74 25.58
C ALA A 12 16.35 13.47 26.17
N ALA A 13 15.64 14.51 26.61
CA ALA A 13 14.27 14.40 27.11
C ALA A 13 13.29 13.92 26.03
N ALA A 14 13.39 14.41 24.79
CA ALA A 14 12.61 13.92 23.66
C ALA A 14 12.88 12.44 23.36
N ALA A 15 14.16 12.04 23.26
CA ALA A 15 14.56 10.65 23.05
C ALA A 15 14.05 9.73 24.17
N LYS A 16 14.11 10.16 25.43
CA LYS A 16 13.59 9.40 26.59
C LYS A 16 12.08 9.18 26.46
N ARG A 17 11.30 10.20 26.10
CA ARG A 17 9.85 10.08 25.87
C ARG A 17 9.51 9.12 24.72
N ILE A 18 10.24 9.23 23.61
CA ILE A 18 10.10 8.31 22.45
C ILE A 18 10.39 6.87 22.88
N SER A 19 11.52 6.63 23.55
CA SER A 19 11.92 5.31 24.04
C SER A 19 10.88 4.71 24.99
N ALA A 20 10.40 5.48 25.97
CA ALA A 20 9.39 5.05 26.92
C ALA A 20 8.07 4.65 26.23
N ALA A 21 7.65 5.38 25.20
CA ALA A 21 6.47 5.01 24.40
C ALA A 21 6.70 3.70 23.63
N LEU A 22 7.88 3.51 23.02
CA LEU A 22 8.24 2.29 22.28
C LEU A 22 8.35 1.06 23.19
N GLN A 23 8.87 1.21 24.41
CA GLN A 23 8.95 0.13 25.40
C GLN A 23 7.56 -0.35 25.82
N LYS A 24 6.59 0.56 25.91
CA LYS A 24 5.17 0.25 26.20
C LYS A 24 4.38 -0.26 24.98
N GLY A 25 5.05 -0.54 23.85
CA GLY A 25 4.39 -0.98 22.61
C GLY A 25 3.56 0.11 21.90
N ARG A 26 3.65 1.37 22.33
CA ARG A 26 2.86 2.49 21.81
C ARG A 26 3.52 3.13 20.60
N GLY A 27 3.67 2.37 19.50
CA GLY A 27 4.34 2.82 18.27
C GLY A 27 3.79 4.15 17.72
N THR A 28 2.47 4.26 17.55
CA THR A 28 1.82 5.52 17.11
C THR A 28 2.10 6.69 18.06
N GLY A 29 2.11 6.43 19.37
CA GLY A 29 2.44 7.43 20.38
C GLY A 29 3.89 7.91 20.25
N ALA A 30 4.84 7.01 20.02
CA ALA A 30 6.24 7.34 19.80
C ALA A 30 6.45 8.21 18.55
N VAL A 31 5.74 7.90 17.46
CA VAL A 31 5.81 8.70 16.23
C VAL A 31 5.21 10.09 16.45
N ARG A 32 4.08 10.21 17.15
CA ARG A 32 3.50 11.52 17.49
C ARG A 32 4.47 12.36 18.32
N ILE A 33 5.13 11.76 19.32
CA ILE A 33 6.14 12.46 20.14
C ILE A 33 7.31 12.92 19.28
N LEU A 34 7.80 12.10 18.35
CA LEU A 34 8.86 12.48 17.42
C LEU A 34 8.46 13.69 16.56
N LEU A 35 7.28 13.67 15.96
CA LEU A 35 6.82 14.77 15.11
C LEU A 35 6.64 16.07 15.91
N GLN A 36 6.05 16.00 17.11
CA GLN A 36 5.93 17.15 18.02
C GLN A 36 7.29 17.71 18.45
N ALA A 37 8.28 16.84 18.73
CA ALA A 37 9.62 17.28 19.08
C ALA A 37 10.33 17.98 17.90
N LEU A 38 10.09 17.54 16.66
CA LEU A 38 10.60 18.22 15.47
C LEU A 38 9.93 19.58 15.26
N GLU A 39 8.61 19.67 15.43
CA GLU A 39 7.85 20.93 15.33
C GLU A 39 8.31 21.96 16.37
N ARG A 40 8.70 21.51 17.56
CA ARG A 40 9.21 22.36 18.66
C ARG A 40 10.71 22.63 18.58
N ASN A 41 11.39 22.18 17.53
CA ASN A 41 12.85 22.26 17.37
C ASN A 41 13.65 21.58 18.52
N GLU A 42 13.02 20.66 19.26
CA GLU A 42 13.67 19.86 20.31
C GLU A 42 14.57 18.77 19.72
N LEU A 43 14.47 18.50 18.42
CA LEU A 43 15.29 17.57 17.64
C LEU A 43 15.69 18.25 16.32
N PRO A 44 16.88 17.94 15.77
CA PRO A 44 17.30 18.52 14.51
C PRO A 44 16.45 17.97 13.35
N SER A 45 16.10 18.82 12.39
CA SER A 45 15.33 18.43 11.20
C SER A 45 16.22 18.01 10.01
N ASN A 46 17.54 18.09 10.18
CA ASN A 46 18.54 17.86 9.13
C ASN A 46 18.95 16.37 9.00
N GLY A 47 20.02 16.13 8.25
CA GLY A 47 20.58 14.79 8.01
C GLY A 47 21.05 14.06 9.27
N GLU A 48 21.37 14.77 10.36
CA GLU A 48 21.91 14.19 11.59
C GLU A 48 20.85 13.55 12.49
N LEU A 49 19.56 13.82 12.25
CA LEU A 49 18.47 13.33 13.09
C LEU A 49 18.55 11.82 13.31
N TRP A 50 18.84 11.05 12.25
CA TRP A 50 18.89 9.60 12.36
C TRP A 50 20.04 9.12 13.25
N ASP A 51 21.25 9.64 13.04
CA ASP A 51 22.42 9.21 13.79
C ASP A 51 22.29 9.57 15.28
N ARG A 52 21.77 10.76 15.58
CA ARG A 52 21.50 11.20 16.96
C ARG A 52 20.41 10.37 17.61
N LEU A 53 19.30 10.10 16.92
CA LEU A 53 18.25 9.23 17.44
C LEU A 53 18.79 7.82 17.69
N ARG A 54 19.60 7.29 16.76
CA ARG A 54 20.18 5.95 16.88
C ARG A 54 21.13 5.83 18.06
N ALA A 55 21.99 6.83 18.26
CA ALA A 55 22.91 6.89 19.40
C ALA A 55 22.15 6.94 20.74
N ARG A 56 21.08 7.74 20.83
CA ARG A 56 20.32 7.90 22.10
C ARG A 56 19.32 6.79 22.38
N LEU A 57 18.62 6.28 21.38
CA LEU A 57 17.61 5.24 21.54
C LEU A 57 18.22 3.83 21.59
N GLY A 58 19.40 3.66 21.00
CA GLY A 58 19.99 2.36 20.74
C GLY A 58 19.33 1.65 19.55
N ALA A 59 19.96 0.57 19.08
CA ALA A 59 19.56 -0.13 17.85
C ALA A 59 18.14 -0.71 17.91
N SER A 60 17.75 -1.30 19.04
CA SER A 60 16.45 -1.96 19.21
C SER A 60 15.28 -0.97 19.15
N ALA A 61 15.33 0.11 19.92
CA ALA A 61 14.28 1.12 19.92
C ALA A 61 14.24 1.88 18.59
N SER A 62 15.39 2.17 17.97
CA SER A 62 15.45 2.78 16.64
C SER A 62 14.75 1.92 15.59
N LYS A 63 14.96 0.60 15.59
CA LYS A 63 14.25 -0.34 14.71
C LYS A 63 12.74 -0.30 14.94
N LYS A 64 12.29 -0.26 16.20
CA LYS A 64 10.86 -0.14 16.56
C LYS A 64 10.27 1.19 16.07
N LEU A 65 11.01 2.29 16.17
CA LEU A 65 10.59 3.60 15.67
C LEU A 65 10.40 3.60 14.15
N ILE A 66 11.37 3.05 13.41
CA ILE A 66 11.25 2.89 11.94
C ILE A 66 10.05 2.01 11.57
N ALA A 67 9.84 0.91 12.29
CA ALA A 67 8.68 0.05 12.07
C ALA A 67 7.34 0.79 12.32
N ALA A 68 7.28 1.64 13.35
CA ALA A 68 6.12 2.47 13.66
C ALA A 68 5.86 3.53 12.56
N LEU A 69 6.88 4.26 12.13
CA LEU A 69 6.79 5.20 10.99
C LEU A 69 6.35 4.49 9.70
N ALA A 70 6.92 3.32 9.42
CA ALA A 70 6.59 2.51 8.26
C ALA A 70 5.14 2.02 8.26
N SER A 71 4.54 1.86 9.44
CA SER A 71 3.18 1.35 9.63
C SER A 71 2.13 2.43 9.89
N MET A 72 2.52 3.71 9.81
CA MET A 72 1.58 4.83 9.94
C MET A 72 0.46 4.70 8.89
N PRO A 73 -0.82 4.65 9.30
CA PRO A 73 -1.93 4.50 8.37
C PRO A 73 -2.09 5.74 7.49
N CYS A 74 -2.69 5.56 6.32
CA CYS A 74 -3.14 6.69 5.51
C CYS A 74 -4.26 7.46 6.26
N PHE A 75 -4.23 8.79 6.20
CA PHE A 75 -5.21 9.65 6.87
C PHE A 75 -6.58 9.68 6.18
N TYR A 76 -6.64 9.34 4.88
CA TYR A 76 -7.82 9.52 4.04
C TYR A 76 -8.58 8.22 3.74
N CYS A 77 -8.07 7.06 4.16
CA CYS A 77 -8.66 5.79 3.79
C CYS A 77 -8.55 4.74 4.88
N LYS A 78 -9.36 3.69 4.76
CA LYS A 78 -9.26 2.52 5.62
C LYS A 78 -8.51 1.41 4.88
N SER A 79 -7.25 1.21 5.25
CA SER A 79 -6.42 0.11 4.72
C SER A 79 -6.17 0.16 3.22
N GLY A 80 -6.18 1.36 2.61
CA GLY A 80 -5.84 1.55 1.20
C GLY A 80 -7.05 1.67 0.28
N VAL A 81 -8.27 1.56 0.81
CA VAL A 81 -9.49 1.65 -0.01
C VAL A 81 -10.43 2.73 0.51
N GLN A 82 -11.22 3.28 -0.41
CA GLN A 82 -12.26 4.28 -0.20
C GLN A 82 -13.53 3.91 -0.97
N ARG A 83 -14.63 4.59 -0.67
CA ARG A 83 -15.88 4.47 -1.43
C ARG A 83 -15.60 4.85 -2.89
N CYS A 84 -16.11 4.10 -3.85
CA CYS A 84 -15.89 4.40 -5.26
C CYS A 84 -16.71 5.64 -5.67
N GLU A 85 -16.05 6.75 -5.97
CA GLU A 85 -16.68 8.01 -6.37
C GLU A 85 -17.43 7.93 -7.70
N HIS A 86 -17.02 7.04 -8.62
CA HIS A 86 -17.69 6.87 -9.93
C HIS A 86 -19.08 6.24 -9.87
N CYS A 87 -19.44 5.64 -8.74
CA CYS A 87 -20.73 4.95 -8.57
C CYS A 87 -21.27 5.14 -7.16
N ASP A 88 -20.77 6.17 -6.44
CA ASP A 88 -21.07 6.42 -5.04
C ASP A 88 -21.09 5.14 -4.20
N GLY A 89 -20.13 4.27 -4.41
CA GLY A 89 -19.99 3.00 -3.71
C GLY A 89 -21.06 1.93 -3.91
N ASP A 90 -22.03 2.13 -4.80
CA ASP A 90 -23.06 1.13 -5.10
C ASP A 90 -22.50 -0.03 -5.94
N GLY A 91 -21.43 0.23 -6.69
CA GLY A 91 -20.81 -0.74 -7.61
C GLY A 91 -21.57 -0.90 -8.93
N CYS A 92 -22.66 -0.17 -9.13
CA CYS A 92 -23.37 -0.07 -10.39
C CYS A 92 -23.80 1.37 -10.66
N HIS A 93 -24.12 1.66 -11.92
CA HIS A 93 -24.79 2.89 -12.31
C HIS A 93 -26.31 2.72 -12.24
N SER A 94 -27.07 3.80 -12.50
CA SER A 94 -28.54 3.82 -12.42
C SER A 94 -29.22 2.85 -13.39
N ASP A 95 -28.56 2.51 -14.50
CA ASP A 95 -29.00 1.52 -15.49
C ASP A 95 -28.68 0.06 -15.08
N ALA A 96 -28.27 -0.15 -13.83
CA ALA A 96 -27.78 -1.42 -13.28
C ALA A 96 -26.52 -1.98 -13.96
N SER A 97 -25.84 -1.21 -14.82
CA SER A 97 -24.56 -1.61 -15.38
C SER A 97 -23.47 -1.58 -14.30
N PRO A 98 -22.56 -2.57 -14.26
CA PRO A 98 -21.49 -2.60 -13.27
C PRO A 98 -20.50 -1.45 -13.51
N CYS A 99 -20.10 -0.77 -12.44
CA CYS A 99 -19.15 0.35 -12.54
C CYS A 99 -17.80 -0.15 -13.07
N GLY A 100 -17.37 0.41 -14.21
CA GLY A 100 -16.12 0.06 -14.88
C GLY A 100 -14.86 0.39 -14.08
N TYR A 101 -14.91 1.41 -13.20
CA TYR A 101 -13.76 1.83 -12.41
C TYR A 101 -13.47 0.88 -11.25
N CYS A 102 -14.50 0.57 -10.43
CA CYS A 102 -14.36 -0.34 -9.30
C CYS A 102 -14.69 -1.81 -9.63
N LEU A 103 -14.96 -2.12 -10.89
CA LEU A 103 -15.39 -3.46 -11.35
C LEU A 103 -16.65 -3.98 -10.64
N GLY A 104 -17.50 -3.07 -10.19
CA GLY A 104 -18.68 -3.32 -9.39
C GLY A 104 -18.46 -3.84 -7.98
N PHE A 105 -17.35 -3.45 -7.33
CA PHE A 105 -17.11 -3.69 -5.91
C PHE A 105 -17.62 -2.58 -4.99
N GLY A 106 -17.93 -1.38 -5.51
CA GLY A 106 -18.33 -0.24 -4.69
C GLY A 106 -17.19 0.42 -3.89
N ILE A 107 -15.97 -0.11 -4.01
CA ILE A 107 -14.78 0.45 -3.38
C ILE A 107 -13.66 0.56 -4.41
N ALA A 108 -12.81 1.56 -4.23
CA ALA A 108 -11.64 1.80 -5.04
C ALA A 108 -10.42 2.03 -4.15
N SER A 109 -9.25 1.88 -4.73
CA SER A 109 -7.95 2.19 -4.17
C SER A 109 -7.90 3.69 -3.87
N CYS A 110 -7.34 4.03 -2.72
CA CYS A 110 -7.21 5.42 -2.31
C CYS A 110 -6.11 6.11 -3.10
N ASP A 111 -6.46 7.16 -3.84
CA ASP A 111 -5.52 7.91 -4.69
C ASP A 111 -4.43 8.60 -3.86
N PHE A 112 -4.75 9.09 -2.65
CA PHE A 112 -3.77 9.75 -1.78
C PHE A 112 -2.58 8.85 -1.42
N CYS A 113 -2.83 7.56 -1.16
CA CYS A 113 -1.79 6.61 -0.78
C CYS A 113 -1.46 5.58 -1.87
N ASN A 114 -2.00 5.77 -3.08
CA ASN A 114 -1.95 4.83 -4.20
C ASN A 114 -2.33 3.40 -3.76
N GLY A 115 -3.42 3.25 -3.01
CA GLY A 115 -3.89 1.95 -2.53
C GLY A 115 -3.07 1.31 -1.40
N SER A 116 -1.92 1.88 -1.00
CA SER A 116 -1.01 1.23 -0.04
C SER A 116 -1.54 1.15 1.40
N GLY A 117 -2.53 1.97 1.74
CA GLY A 117 -3.08 2.08 3.10
C GLY A 117 -2.14 2.71 4.12
N ARG A 118 -1.02 3.27 3.68
CA ARG A 118 0.01 3.87 4.54
C ARG A 118 0.16 5.35 4.23
N ALA A 119 0.55 6.14 5.23
CA ALA A 119 0.87 7.54 5.01
C ALA A 119 1.99 7.68 3.97
N THR A 120 1.91 8.72 3.13
CA THR A 120 2.90 9.00 2.09
C THR A 120 4.28 9.29 2.69
N TYR A 121 5.35 9.23 1.87
CA TYR A 121 6.70 9.50 2.38
C TYR A 121 6.94 10.97 2.75
N THR A 122 6.06 11.89 2.32
CA THR A 122 6.18 13.31 2.62
C THR A 122 6.05 13.60 4.12
N VAL A 123 5.22 12.83 4.84
CA VAL A 123 5.06 12.98 6.31
C VAL A 123 6.19 12.34 7.12
N VAL A 124 7.08 11.60 6.47
CA VAL A 124 8.25 11.00 7.13
C VAL A 124 9.40 12.00 7.10
N PRO A 125 10.08 12.29 8.23
CA PRO A 125 11.27 13.14 8.25
C PRO A 125 12.30 12.69 7.21
N SER A 126 12.88 13.64 6.47
CA SER A 126 13.70 13.39 5.29
C SER A 126 14.87 12.42 5.54
N SER A 127 15.54 12.54 6.68
CA SER A 127 16.62 11.67 7.16
C SER A 127 16.17 10.24 7.44
N LEU A 128 14.89 10.01 7.77
CA LEU A 128 14.33 8.69 8.07
C LEU A 128 13.66 8.02 6.86
N ARG A 129 13.39 8.77 5.78
CA ARG A 129 12.64 8.28 4.61
C ARG A 129 13.23 7.01 4.00
N MET A 130 14.55 6.91 3.88
CA MET A 130 15.19 5.74 3.27
C MET A 130 15.07 4.49 4.13
N HIS A 131 15.19 4.62 5.46
CA HIS A 131 14.98 3.52 6.40
C HIS A 131 13.53 3.05 6.43
N VAL A 132 12.57 4.00 6.39
CA VAL A 132 11.14 3.68 6.28
C VAL A 132 10.83 3.01 4.94
N LEU A 133 11.44 3.46 3.85
CA LEU A 133 11.28 2.86 2.52
C LEU A 133 11.77 1.41 2.52
N GLU A 134 12.97 1.16 3.01
CA GLU A 134 13.53 -0.18 3.12
C GLU A 134 12.63 -1.10 3.96
N HIS A 135 12.16 -0.61 5.12
CA HIS A 135 11.27 -1.39 5.99
C HIS A 135 9.93 -1.73 5.30
N ARG A 136 9.29 -0.75 4.66
CA ARG A 136 8.04 -0.96 3.90
C ARG A 136 8.24 -1.94 2.75
N MET A 137 9.38 -1.85 2.06
CA MET A 137 9.73 -2.76 0.98
C MET A 137 9.88 -4.20 1.50
N GLN A 138 10.59 -4.41 2.60
CA GLN A 138 10.74 -5.74 3.21
C GLN A 138 9.38 -6.34 3.62
N GLN A 139 8.51 -5.54 4.24
CA GLN A 139 7.14 -5.97 4.59
C GLN A 139 6.33 -6.34 3.34
N ALA A 140 6.34 -5.49 2.31
CA ALA A 140 5.63 -5.73 1.06
C ALA A 140 6.13 -6.99 0.34
N LEU A 141 7.43 -7.26 0.35
CA LEU A 141 8.00 -8.48 -0.23
C LEU A 141 7.56 -9.74 0.52
N LYS A 142 7.52 -9.68 1.86
CA LYS A 142 7.01 -10.80 2.67
C LYS A 142 5.53 -11.06 2.37
N GLU A 143 4.72 -10.00 2.34
CA GLU A 143 3.29 -10.10 2.04
C GLU A 143 3.05 -10.59 0.61
N ALA A 144 3.79 -10.08 -0.38
CA ALA A 144 3.74 -10.55 -1.76
C ALA A 144 4.00 -12.06 -1.85
N ASN A 145 5.03 -12.55 -1.18
CA ASN A 145 5.35 -13.97 -1.15
C ASN A 145 4.23 -14.81 -0.53
N GLN A 146 3.58 -14.30 0.53
CA GLN A 146 2.42 -14.97 1.12
C GLN A 146 1.23 -15.01 0.16
N LEU A 147 0.92 -13.91 -0.53
CA LEU A 147 -0.16 -13.81 -1.51
C LEU A 147 0.05 -14.70 -2.74
N LEU A 148 1.30 -14.81 -3.19
CA LEU A 148 1.69 -15.66 -4.32
C LEU A 148 1.59 -17.15 -3.99
N LYS A 149 1.83 -17.54 -2.72
CA LYS A 149 1.76 -18.94 -2.25
C LYS A 149 0.37 -19.36 -1.77
N ALA A 150 -0.43 -18.43 -1.24
CA ALA A 150 -1.76 -18.74 -0.71
C ALA A 150 -2.64 -19.37 -1.79
N ALA A 151 -3.56 -20.28 -1.45
CA ALA A 151 -4.54 -20.78 -2.42
C ALA A 151 -5.51 -19.68 -2.87
N ILE A 152 -6.00 -19.75 -4.11
CA ILE A 152 -7.11 -18.89 -4.55
C ILE A 152 -8.40 -19.47 -3.96
N PRO A 153 -9.26 -18.67 -3.31
CA PRO A 153 -10.54 -19.15 -2.80
C PRO A 153 -11.40 -19.80 -3.90
N THR A 154 -11.98 -20.97 -3.61
CA THR A 154 -12.89 -21.70 -4.49
C THR A 154 -14.25 -21.91 -3.83
N ALA A 155 -15.25 -22.34 -4.60
CA ALA A 155 -16.64 -22.52 -4.16
C ALA A 155 -16.91 -23.80 -3.32
N ALA A 156 -15.92 -24.68 -3.13
CA ALA A 156 -16.12 -25.98 -2.49
C ALA A 156 -16.67 -25.83 -1.06
N GLY A 157 -17.95 -26.22 -0.86
CA GLY A 157 -18.62 -26.17 0.44
C GLY A 157 -18.94 -24.76 0.96
N ARG A 158 -18.88 -23.71 0.12
CA ARG A 158 -19.06 -22.31 0.55
C ARG A 158 -20.08 -21.60 -0.31
N THR A 159 -20.80 -20.65 0.27
CA THR A 159 -21.76 -19.83 -0.50
C THR A 159 -21.02 -18.92 -1.49
N ILE A 160 -21.61 -18.71 -2.66
CA ILE A 160 -21.07 -17.83 -3.72
C ILE A 160 -20.74 -16.43 -3.17
N LYS A 161 -21.63 -15.87 -2.33
CA LYS A 161 -21.44 -14.55 -1.70
C LYS A 161 -20.14 -14.48 -0.89
N ILE A 162 -19.86 -15.51 -0.09
CA ILE A 162 -18.64 -15.57 0.73
C ILE A 162 -17.40 -15.67 -0.17
N VAL A 163 -17.42 -16.56 -1.16
CA VAL A 163 -16.26 -16.75 -2.07
C VAL A 163 -15.98 -15.50 -2.88
N ARG A 164 -17.04 -14.83 -3.38
CA ARG A 164 -16.93 -13.54 -4.08
C ARG A 164 -16.26 -12.48 -3.20
N ARG A 165 -16.70 -12.34 -1.94
CA ARG A 165 -16.11 -11.39 -0.98
C ARG A 165 -14.63 -11.69 -0.75
N ASP A 166 -14.26 -12.96 -0.57
CA ASP A 166 -12.88 -13.36 -0.33
C ASP A 166 -11.97 -13.11 -1.55
N LEU A 167 -12.48 -13.36 -2.76
CA LEU A 167 -11.79 -13.05 -4.01
C LEU A 167 -11.59 -11.54 -4.19
N ALA A 168 -12.62 -10.73 -3.93
CA ALA A 168 -12.51 -9.27 -3.93
C ALA A 168 -11.47 -8.79 -2.90
N GLY A 169 -11.54 -9.32 -1.67
CA GLY A 169 -10.56 -9.04 -0.63
C GLY A 169 -9.13 -9.41 -1.05
N ARG A 170 -8.95 -10.52 -1.79
CA ARG A 170 -7.65 -10.90 -2.33
C ARG A 170 -7.14 -9.93 -3.39
N LEU A 171 -8.01 -9.41 -4.27
CA LEU A 171 -7.63 -8.39 -5.26
C LEU A 171 -7.11 -7.14 -4.57
N PHE A 172 -7.85 -6.60 -3.59
CA PHE A 172 -7.43 -5.40 -2.87
C PHE A 172 -6.19 -5.61 -1.98
N GLN A 173 -5.97 -6.83 -1.45
CA GLN A 173 -4.71 -7.14 -0.77
C GLN A 173 -3.51 -7.11 -1.74
N ILE A 174 -3.67 -7.66 -2.94
CA ILE A 174 -2.60 -7.60 -3.96
C ILE A 174 -2.36 -6.15 -4.39
N ASP A 175 -3.44 -5.41 -4.66
CA ASP A 175 -3.41 -3.99 -5.01
C ASP A 175 -2.68 -3.15 -3.95
N ARG A 176 -2.96 -3.39 -2.67
CA ARG A 176 -2.28 -2.71 -1.56
C ARG A 176 -0.78 -2.94 -1.57
N VAL A 177 -0.34 -4.19 -1.80
CA VAL A 177 1.09 -4.50 -1.90
C VAL A 177 1.69 -3.78 -3.11
N MET A 178 1.00 -3.80 -4.26
CA MET A 178 1.42 -3.08 -5.46
C MET A 178 1.55 -1.57 -5.21
N GLY A 179 0.62 -0.96 -4.47
CA GLY A 179 0.69 0.43 -4.03
C GLY A 179 1.92 0.74 -3.18
N VAL A 180 2.30 -0.15 -2.25
CA VAL A 180 3.55 0.00 -1.48
C VAL A 180 4.78 -0.04 -2.41
N LEU A 181 4.81 -0.97 -3.37
CA LEU A 181 5.89 -1.10 -4.34
C LEU A 181 6.01 0.15 -5.22
N GLU A 182 4.88 0.68 -5.69
CA GLU A 182 4.80 1.91 -6.48
C GLU A 182 5.35 3.11 -5.72
N ASN A 183 4.87 3.33 -4.49
CA ASN A 183 5.34 4.41 -3.64
C ASN A 183 6.84 4.31 -3.34
N ALA A 184 7.37 3.10 -3.15
CA ALA A 184 8.79 2.87 -2.94
C ALA A 184 9.61 3.18 -4.21
N VAL A 185 9.12 2.81 -5.40
CA VAL A 185 9.76 3.13 -6.69
C VAL A 185 9.82 4.64 -6.90
N THR A 186 8.71 5.35 -6.70
CA THR A 186 8.64 6.81 -6.85
C THR A 186 9.60 7.51 -5.90
N SER A 187 9.57 7.15 -4.62
CA SER A 187 10.42 7.76 -3.59
C SER A 187 11.90 7.47 -3.80
N ALA A 188 12.26 6.25 -4.23
CA ALA A 188 13.65 5.91 -4.51
C ALA A 188 14.19 6.67 -5.72
N ARG A 189 13.38 6.90 -6.75
CA ARG A 189 13.77 7.73 -7.91
C ARG A 189 14.02 9.17 -7.50
N GLU A 190 13.07 9.76 -6.78
CA GLU A 190 13.20 11.13 -6.28
C GLU A 190 14.48 11.29 -5.44
N ALA A 191 14.72 10.37 -4.50
CA ALA A 191 15.93 10.37 -3.69
C ALA A 191 17.22 10.24 -4.53
N SER A 192 17.22 9.46 -5.61
CA SER A 192 18.39 9.31 -6.50
C SER A 192 18.66 10.51 -7.41
N ARG A 193 17.66 11.37 -7.62
CA ARG A 193 17.80 12.63 -8.38
C ARG A 193 18.52 13.67 -7.53
N SER A 194 18.19 13.75 -6.24
CA SER A 194 18.82 14.68 -5.30
C SER A 194 20.17 14.19 -4.76
N ARG A 195 20.38 12.88 -4.67
CA ARG A 195 21.57 12.26 -4.06
C ARG A 195 22.19 11.17 -4.94
N LYS A 196 23.36 11.45 -5.50
CA LYS A 196 24.04 10.56 -6.47
C LYS A 196 24.42 9.21 -5.86
N GLU A 197 24.80 9.19 -4.58
CA GLU A 197 25.13 8.01 -3.81
C GLU A 197 23.95 7.02 -3.68
N LEU A 198 22.70 7.51 -3.78
CA LEU A 198 21.50 6.68 -3.70
C LEU A 198 21.11 6.02 -5.02
N ARG A 199 21.79 6.30 -6.13
CA ARG A 199 21.45 5.73 -7.45
C ARG A 199 21.49 4.20 -7.47
N LYS A 200 22.52 3.58 -6.85
CA LYS A 200 22.63 2.11 -6.75
C LYS A 200 21.48 1.52 -5.93
N PHE A 201 21.14 2.16 -4.81
CA PHE A 201 20.01 1.77 -3.98
C PHE A 201 18.69 1.83 -4.77
N ALA A 202 18.43 2.94 -5.45
CA ALA A 202 17.21 3.15 -6.22
C ALA A 202 17.08 2.14 -7.36
N ALA A 203 18.15 1.88 -8.11
CA ALA A 203 18.15 0.86 -9.15
C ALA A 203 17.79 -0.54 -8.62
N ARG A 204 18.29 -0.89 -7.42
CA ARG A 204 17.94 -2.15 -6.75
C ARG A 204 16.46 -2.20 -6.36
N VAL A 205 15.93 -1.16 -5.72
CA VAL A 205 14.50 -1.07 -5.35
C VAL A 205 13.62 -1.22 -6.58
N ILE A 206 13.90 -0.46 -7.65
CA ILE A 206 13.12 -0.49 -8.90
C ILE A 206 13.12 -1.88 -9.52
N ARG A 207 14.28 -2.54 -9.59
CA ARG A 207 14.41 -3.88 -10.17
C ARG A 207 13.60 -4.91 -9.38
N VAL A 208 13.72 -4.91 -8.06
CA VAL A 208 13.03 -5.87 -7.18
C VAL A 208 11.52 -5.62 -7.21
N ALA A 209 11.09 -4.36 -7.06
CA ALA A 209 9.68 -3.98 -7.10
C ALA A 209 9.01 -4.43 -8.41
N ARG A 210 9.63 -4.12 -9.56
CA ARG A 210 9.10 -4.55 -10.88
C ARG A 210 8.98 -6.06 -11.00
N ARG A 211 10.00 -6.81 -10.61
CA ARG A 211 10.00 -8.28 -10.68
C ARG A 211 8.83 -8.87 -9.89
N VAL A 212 8.59 -8.37 -8.68
CA VAL A 212 7.50 -8.86 -7.83
C VAL A 212 6.15 -8.39 -8.35
N ALA A 213 6.07 -7.14 -8.80
CA ALA A 213 4.85 -6.55 -9.34
C ALA A 213 4.32 -7.30 -10.57
N LEU A 214 5.20 -7.79 -11.45
CA LEU A 214 4.80 -8.65 -12.59
C LEU A 214 4.17 -9.98 -12.13
N LYS A 215 4.70 -10.58 -11.06
CA LYS A 215 4.12 -11.82 -10.50
C LYS A 215 2.77 -11.53 -9.86
N LEU A 216 2.64 -10.40 -9.17
CA LEU A 216 1.38 -9.97 -8.55
C LEU A 216 0.32 -9.61 -9.60
N ASP A 217 0.67 -8.96 -10.71
CA ASP A 217 -0.24 -8.73 -11.85
C ASP A 217 -0.78 -10.04 -12.41
N ALA A 218 0.10 -11.01 -12.69
CA ALA A 218 -0.30 -12.34 -13.12
C ALA A 218 -1.23 -13.01 -12.09
N ARG A 219 -0.95 -12.82 -10.80
CA ARG A 219 -1.79 -13.34 -9.71
C ARG A 219 -3.17 -12.69 -9.66
N MET A 220 -3.28 -11.37 -9.82
CA MET A 220 -4.57 -10.67 -9.91
C MET A 220 -5.41 -11.22 -11.07
N ARG A 221 -4.79 -11.50 -12.23
CA ARG A 221 -5.49 -12.10 -13.38
C ARG A 221 -6.04 -13.50 -13.07
N GLN A 222 -5.32 -14.30 -12.28
CA GLN A 222 -5.83 -15.60 -11.82
C GLN A 222 -7.02 -15.42 -10.86
N VAL A 223 -6.96 -14.45 -9.94
CA VAL A 223 -8.08 -14.15 -9.04
C VAL A 223 -9.30 -13.66 -9.81
N LEU A 224 -9.12 -12.79 -10.81
CA LEU A 224 -10.21 -12.35 -11.71
C LEU A 224 -10.79 -13.49 -12.53
N LYS A 225 -9.97 -14.43 -13.02
CA LYS A 225 -10.45 -15.64 -13.69
C LYS A 225 -11.37 -16.45 -12.77
N GLN A 226 -10.96 -16.64 -11.52
CA GLN A 226 -11.77 -17.36 -10.54
C GLN A 226 -13.07 -16.61 -10.20
N LEU A 227 -13.02 -15.28 -10.11
CA LEU A 227 -14.20 -14.46 -9.87
C LEU A 227 -15.21 -14.61 -11.01
N VAL A 228 -14.76 -14.57 -12.27
CA VAL A 228 -15.61 -14.85 -13.45
C VAL A 228 -16.26 -16.23 -13.36
N GLN A 229 -15.52 -17.26 -12.93
CA GLN A 229 -16.09 -18.61 -12.77
C GLN A 229 -17.18 -18.64 -11.68
N VAL A 230 -16.94 -18.00 -10.54
CA VAL A 230 -17.92 -17.91 -9.43
C VAL A 230 -19.19 -17.18 -9.86
N GLU A 231 -19.06 -16.07 -10.60
CA GLU A 231 -20.21 -15.33 -11.13
C GLU A 231 -21.00 -16.17 -12.15
N ARG A 232 -20.32 -16.95 -13.01
CA ARG A 232 -20.98 -17.88 -13.94
C ARG A 232 -21.77 -18.97 -13.21
N SER A 233 -21.18 -19.56 -12.15
CA SER A 233 -21.90 -20.50 -11.30
C SER A 233 -23.13 -19.86 -10.66
N ALA A 234 -23.04 -18.59 -10.24
CA ALA A 234 -24.17 -17.85 -9.68
C ALA A 234 -25.32 -17.72 -10.69
N VAL A 235 -25.02 -17.37 -11.95
CA VAL A 235 -26.01 -17.30 -13.03
C VAL A 235 -26.66 -18.65 -13.30
N ALA A 236 -25.88 -19.74 -13.28
CA ALA A 236 -26.42 -21.09 -13.52
C ALA A 236 -27.40 -21.53 -12.40
N THR A 237 -27.14 -21.12 -11.16
CA THR A 237 -27.98 -21.48 -10.01
C THR A 237 -29.18 -20.56 -9.76
N THR A 238 -29.18 -19.35 -10.33
CA THR A 238 -30.27 -18.39 -10.07
C THR A 238 -31.49 -18.65 -10.94
N LYS A 239 -32.66 -18.74 -10.29
CA LYS A 239 -33.96 -18.82 -10.98
C LYS A 239 -34.50 -17.45 -11.40
N SER A 240 -34.00 -16.36 -10.80
CA SER A 240 -34.47 -15.01 -11.08
C SER A 240 -33.99 -14.50 -12.44
N THR A 241 -34.92 -14.12 -13.30
CA THR A 241 -34.62 -13.49 -14.61
C THR A 241 -34.10 -12.07 -14.45
N ALA A 242 -34.57 -11.32 -13.44
CA ALA A 242 -34.14 -9.95 -13.18
C ALA A 242 -32.67 -9.85 -12.71
N VAL A 243 -32.16 -10.88 -12.02
CA VAL A 243 -30.77 -10.88 -11.49
C VAL A 243 -29.74 -11.27 -12.55
N LYS A 244 -30.14 -11.98 -13.62
CA LYS A 244 -29.20 -12.49 -14.62
C LYS A 244 -28.48 -11.39 -15.41
N PRO A 245 -29.16 -10.37 -15.98
CA PRO A 245 -28.49 -9.38 -16.81
C PRO A 245 -27.36 -8.60 -16.10
N PRO A 246 -27.55 -8.07 -14.87
CA PRO A 246 -26.47 -7.37 -14.16
C PRO A 246 -25.26 -8.26 -13.85
N VAL A 247 -25.48 -9.55 -13.58
CA VAL A 247 -24.39 -10.51 -13.32
C VAL A 247 -23.64 -10.86 -14.61
N LEU A 248 -24.36 -11.02 -15.74
CA LEU A 248 -23.74 -11.22 -17.05
C LEU A 248 -22.88 -10.02 -17.47
N ALA A 249 -23.40 -8.81 -17.31
CA ALA A 249 -22.64 -7.58 -17.57
C ALA A 249 -21.35 -7.52 -16.72
N ARG A 250 -21.40 -7.95 -15.45
CA ARG A 250 -20.20 -8.03 -14.60
C ARG A 250 -19.21 -9.08 -15.08
N ILE A 251 -19.69 -10.25 -15.52
CA ILE A 251 -18.84 -11.30 -16.10
C ILE A 251 -18.07 -10.75 -17.30
N ASP A 252 -18.75 -10.03 -18.19
CA ASP A 252 -18.16 -9.46 -19.40
C ASP A 252 -17.13 -8.38 -19.06
N LEU A 253 -17.44 -7.49 -18.11
CA LEU A 253 -16.50 -6.48 -17.62
C LEU A 253 -15.24 -7.12 -17.03
N LEU A 254 -15.39 -8.08 -16.11
CA LEU A 254 -14.26 -8.75 -15.47
C LEU A 254 -13.40 -9.52 -16.49
N HIS A 255 -14.02 -10.19 -17.45
CA HIS A 255 -13.32 -10.92 -18.50
C HIS A 255 -12.59 -9.99 -19.46
N SER A 256 -13.20 -8.85 -19.83
CA SER A 256 -12.58 -7.78 -20.62
C SER A 256 -11.32 -7.26 -19.92
N ILE A 257 -11.43 -6.85 -18.65
CA ILE A 257 -10.29 -6.35 -17.87
C ILE A 257 -9.17 -7.38 -17.75
N ARG A 258 -9.51 -8.66 -17.50
CA ARG A 258 -8.53 -9.75 -17.41
C ARG A 258 -7.71 -9.93 -18.69
N LYS A 259 -8.32 -9.71 -19.86
CA LYS A 259 -7.67 -9.87 -21.17
C LYS A 259 -6.83 -8.65 -21.60
N ARG A 260 -7.08 -7.47 -21.04
CA ARG A 260 -6.33 -6.24 -21.37
C ARG A 260 -4.88 -6.31 -20.91
N ARG A 261 -4.00 -5.62 -21.63
CA ARG A 261 -2.60 -5.40 -21.21
C ARG A 261 -2.59 -4.36 -20.08
N GLY A 262 -2.52 -4.82 -18.84
CA GLY A 262 -2.67 -4.00 -17.64
C GLY A 262 -4.13 -3.66 -17.31
N PHE A 263 -4.32 -2.81 -16.30
CA PHE A 263 -5.61 -2.47 -15.69
C PHE A 263 -6.06 -1.04 -16.02
N HIS A 264 -5.92 -0.62 -17.28
CA HIS A 264 -6.16 0.79 -17.62
C HIS A 264 -7.62 1.19 -17.40
N GLY A 265 -7.83 2.33 -16.75
CA GLY A 265 -9.15 2.90 -16.49
C GLY A 265 -9.92 2.23 -15.35
N CYS A 266 -9.26 1.43 -14.52
CA CYS A 266 -9.86 0.89 -13.30
C CYS A 266 -8.94 1.04 -12.09
N THR A 267 -9.51 0.78 -10.92
CA THR A 267 -8.84 0.97 -9.63
C THR A 267 -7.53 0.20 -9.45
N PHE A 268 -7.31 -0.88 -10.20
CA PHE A 268 -6.12 -1.73 -10.10
C PHE A 268 -4.97 -1.27 -11.01
N GLN A 269 -5.03 -0.03 -11.52
CA GLN A 269 -4.03 0.54 -12.40
C GLN A 269 -2.77 0.97 -11.64
N HIS A 270 -1.64 0.37 -12.00
CA HIS A 270 -0.32 0.77 -11.49
C HIS A 270 0.59 1.31 -12.60
N PRO A 271 0.69 2.63 -12.77
CA PRO A 271 1.52 3.28 -13.81
C PRO A 271 2.98 2.80 -13.85
N PHE A 272 3.59 2.49 -12.71
CA PHE A 272 5.01 2.11 -12.66
C PHE A 272 5.36 0.83 -13.45
N LEU A 273 4.37 -0.01 -13.75
CA LEU A 273 4.52 -1.21 -14.58
C LEU A 273 4.75 -0.88 -16.07
N LYS A 274 4.27 0.28 -16.55
CA LYS A 274 4.39 0.69 -17.96
C LYS A 274 5.79 1.15 -18.36
N LEU A 275 6.64 1.47 -17.38
CA LEU A 275 7.94 2.12 -17.57
C LEU A 275 9.04 1.18 -18.11
N GLY A 276 8.66 0.11 -18.81
CA GLY A 276 9.53 -0.91 -19.40
C GLY A 276 9.85 -0.72 -20.88
N SER A 277 9.30 0.31 -21.54
CA SER A 277 9.62 0.65 -22.94
C SER A 277 10.76 1.66 -23.09
N ILE A 278 11.52 1.96 -22.04
CA ILE A 278 12.77 2.70 -22.19
C ILE A 278 13.76 1.73 -22.84
N ARG A 279 13.86 1.84 -24.18
CA ARG A 279 14.80 1.12 -25.04
C ARG A 279 16.18 1.09 -24.38
N ARG A 280 16.75 -0.12 -24.23
CA ARG A 280 18.18 -0.26 -24.00
C ARG A 280 18.91 0.07 -25.29
#